data_AF-R6AKA3-F1
#
_entry.id   AF-R6AKA3-F1
#
_cell.length_a   1.000
_cell.length_b   1.000
_cell.length_c   1.000
_cell.angle_alpha   90.00
_cell.angle_beta   90.00
_cell.angle_gamma   90.00
#
_symmetry.space_group_name_H-M   'P 1'
#
loop_
_entity.id
_entity.type
_entity.pdbx_description
1 polymer ?
#
loop_
_entity_poly.entity_id
_entity_poly.type
_entity_poly.pdbx_seq_one_letter_code
_entity_poly.pdbx_strand_id
1 'polypeptide(L)'
;MNMKKTIGMLLAAGIVGLSTAVLSAVSVGGRVPAPRTAGSVNAGLDLMPDIVSGLNLLAGEKYETLPSANGIGVWNGEEVVPMDTEDYIIHVTAAEMPATYEKEALKAQAVAARTFAMKHLTGELRCKSGHTICTDYACCQAFLTTEQLRERWGSSFENYYARIEAAVHETEGLVLTSGGELVTALYHSSSGGRTENCEAVFAVALPYLVSVESGGEEDSPEFTSEKCYTTAEFISKVNSAFPDAQMSNPAKDVDVWQRTESGRIQLIRLGGTVVTGQQLRNALKLRSTNVKFSITQSNVKITCFGFGHGVGMSQCGANAMAKNGSSFDEILRHYYTGVDIERFEVDSGELCLLPEQTNE
;
A
#
# COMPACT_ATOMS: atom_id res chain seq x y z
N MET A 1 -57.81 16.25 2.65
CA MET A 1 -58.14 14.93 2.09
C MET A 1 -57.29 13.89 2.82
N ASN A 2 -57.97 13.05 3.58
CA ASN A 2 -57.62 11.79 4.26
C ASN A 2 -56.39 11.61 5.18
N MET A 3 -56.81 11.27 6.40
CA MET A 3 -56.17 10.83 7.63
C MET A 3 -56.32 9.29 7.75
N LYS A 4 -55.55 8.66 8.67
CA LYS A 4 -55.70 7.30 9.28
C LYS A 4 -54.96 6.15 8.54
N LYS A 5 -53.93 5.53 9.12
CA LYS A 5 -53.86 4.55 10.25
C LYS A 5 -54.40 3.14 9.94
N THR A 6 -53.44 2.19 9.91
CA THR A 6 -53.41 0.88 10.60
C THR A 6 -54.37 -0.25 10.18
N ILE A 7 -53.79 -1.33 9.61
CA ILE A 7 -54.16 -2.76 9.70
C ILE A 7 -52.82 -3.52 9.52
N GLY A 8 -52.41 -4.58 10.20
CA GLY A 8 -53.03 -5.51 11.14
C GLY A 8 -52.17 -6.77 11.12
N MET A 9 -51.69 -7.17 12.30
CA MET A 9 -50.87 -8.35 12.61
C MET A 9 -51.69 -9.65 12.50
N LEU A 10 -51.07 -10.78 12.12
CA LEU A 10 -51.36 -12.21 12.43
C LEU A 10 -50.71 -13.09 11.33
N LEU A 11 -50.17 -14.30 11.50
CA LEU A 11 -49.72 -15.16 12.61
C LEU A 11 -49.20 -16.46 11.94
N ALA A 12 -48.34 -17.20 12.64
CA ALA A 12 -48.05 -18.64 12.49
C ALA A 12 -47.27 -19.13 11.25
N ALA A 13 -46.52 -20.24 11.28
CA ALA A 13 -45.80 -20.98 12.31
C ALA A 13 -45.04 -22.08 11.54
N GLY A 14 -43.82 -22.39 11.97
CA GLY A 14 -43.21 -23.73 11.96
C GLY A 14 -43.08 -24.53 10.64
N ILE A 15 -41.87 -25.05 10.39
CA ILE A 15 -41.50 -26.45 10.67
C ILE A 15 -40.26 -26.87 9.86
N VAL A 16 -39.19 -27.15 10.62
CA VAL A 16 -38.32 -28.35 10.59
C VAL A 16 -37.57 -28.71 9.30
N GLY A 17 -36.24 -28.64 9.42
CA GLY A 17 -35.45 -29.87 9.46
C GLY A 17 -34.42 -30.00 8.35
N LEU A 18 -33.13 -29.91 8.68
CA LEU A 18 -32.12 -30.67 7.97
C LEU A 18 -31.26 -31.46 8.94
N SER A 19 -31.18 -32.74 8.60
CA SER A 19 -30.60 -33.86 9.32
C SER A 19 -29.09 -33.81 9.38
N THR A 20 -28.58 -34.30 10.51
CA THR A 20 -27.21 -34.70 10.80
C THR A 20 -26.75 -35.96 10.06
N ALA A 21 -25.42 -36.14 10.09
CA ALA A 21 -24.60 -37.34 9.84
C ALA A 21 -24.07 -37.47 8.38
N VAL A 22 -22.82 -37.88 8.12
CA VAL A 22 -21.96 -38.85 8.80
C VAL A 22 -20.48 -38.49 8.53
N LEU A 23 -19.62 -38.55 9.56
CA LEU A 23 -18.17 -38.63 9.43
C LEU A 23 -17.78 -40.07 9.08
N SER A 24 -17.06 -40.27 7.98
CA SER A 24 -16.34 -41.51 7.69
C SER A 24 -14.88 -41.19 7.39
N ALA A 25 -14.02 -41.65 8.30
CA ALA A 25 -12.57 -41.65 8.14
C ALA A 25 -12.15 -42.75 7.16
N VAL A 26 -11.34 -42.38 6.16
CA VAL A 26 -10.57 -43.34 5.35
C VAL A 26 -9.12 -42.87 5.34
N SER A 27 -8.28 -43.70 5.94
CA SER A 27 -6.82 -43.65 5.88
C SER A 27 -6.36 -44.20 4.53
N VAL A 28 -5.62 -43.41 3.76
CA VAL A 28 -4.73 -43.92 2.71
C VAL A 28 -3.41 -43.15 2.77
N GLY A 29 -2.33 -43.89 3.04
CA GLY A 29 -0.97 -43.40 2.97
C GLY A 29 -0.61 -42.95 1.55
N GLY A 30 -0.01 -41.78 1.45
CA GLY A 30 0.54 -41.22 0.22
C GLY A 30 1.79 -40.42 0.55
N ARG A 31 2.88 -40.76 -0.13
CA ARG A 31 4.24 -40.22 -0.03
C ARG A 31 4.30 -38.72 0.29
N VAL A 32 5.19 -38.38 1.21
CA VAL A 32 5.68 -37.02 1.49
C VAL A 32 6.19 -36.39 0.18
N PRO A 33 5.61 -35.28 -0.30
CA PRO A 33 6.25 -34.43 -1.28
C PRO A 33 7.31 -33.57 -0.57
N ALA A 34 8.47 -33.43 -1.20
CA ALA A 34 9.57 -32.55 -0.79
C ALA A 34 9.09 -31.12 -0.46
N PRO A 35 9.79 -30.39 0.44
CA PRO A 35 9.39 -29.05 0.84
C PRO A 35 9.32 -28.14 -0.40
N ARG A 36 8.14 -27.53 -0.59
CA ARG A 36 7.95 -26.44 -1.54
C ARG A 36 8.91 -25.32 -1.15
N THR A 37 9.72 -24.89 -2.11
CA THR A 37 10.53 -23.67 -1.99
C THR A 37 9.64 -22.54 -1.51
N ALA A 38 10.09 -21.85 -0.46
CA ALA A 38 9.45 -20.68 0.11
C ALA A 38 9.11 -19.69 -1.02
N GLY A 39 7.84 -19.68 -1.43
CA GLY A 39 7.30 -18.62 -2.24
C GLY A 39 7.26 -17.38 -1.38
N SER A 40 7.92 -16.32 -1.83
CA SER A 40 7.81 -14.99 -1.24
C SER A 40 6.34 -14.56 -1.29
N VAL A 41 5.63 -14.74 -0.19
CA VAL A 41 4.41 -13.96 0.07
C VAL A 41 4.86 -12.54 0.40
N ASN A 42 5.12 -11.75 -0.66
CA ASN A 42 5.13 -10.30 -0.57
C ASN A 42 3.69 -9.84 -0.32
N ALA A 43 3.22 -10.07 0.91
CA ALA A 43 1.99 -9.52 1.44
C ALA A 43 2.35 -8.16 2.04
N GLY A 44 1.92 -7.08 1.39
CA GLY A 44 2.01 -5.74 1.98
C GLY A 44 1.90 -4.53 1.05
N LEU A 45 2.02 -4.65 -0.27
CA LEU A 45 2.15 -3.46 -1.15
C LEU A 45 1.04 -3.37 -2.20
N ASP A 46 -0.20 -3.14 -1.80
CA ASP A 46 -1.24 -2.76 -2.77
C ASP A 46 -2.44 -2.08 -2.10
N LEU A 47 -2.73 -0.83 -2.51
CA LEU A 47 -3.94 -0.05 -2.23
C LEU A 47 -3.92 0.86 -1.00
N MET A 48 -2.99 1.83 -0.89
CA MET A 48 -3.32 3.00 -0.06
C MET A 48 -4.65 3.62 -0.52
N PRO A 49 -5.52 4.04 0.41
CA PRO A 49 -6.84 4.56 0.07
C PRO A 49 -6.75 5.89 -0.67
N ASP A 50 -7.87 6.33 -1.25
CA ASP A 50 -8.06 7.71 -1.72
C ASP A 50 -7.60 8.70 -0.62
N ILE A 51 -6.39 9.25 -0.78
CA ILE A 51 -5.88 10.37 0.03
C ILE A 51 -6.90 11.52 0.03
N VAL A 52 -7.68 11.63 -1.05
CA VAL A 52 -8.78 12.57 -1.23
C VAL A 52 -9.91 12.37 -0.21
N SER A 53 -10.26 11.14 0.19
CA SER A 53 -11.26 10.93 1.25
C SER A 53 -10.72 11.30 2.63
N GLY A 54 -9.41 11.17 2.85
CA GLY A 54 -8.76 11.61 4.09
C GLY A 54 -8.71 13.14 4.22
N LEU A 55 -8.54 13.85 3.10
CA LEU A 55 -8.51 15.32 3.06
C LEU A 55 -9.91 15.98 3.19
N ASN A 56 -10.99 15.30 2.79
CA ASN A 56 -12.34 15.90 2.72
C ASN A 56 -13.35 15.39 3.77
N LEU A 57 -12.98 14.49 4.68
CA LEU A 57 -13.95 13.87 5.59
C LEU A 57 -13.80 14.33 7.05
N LEU A 58 -14.73 15.24 7.41
CA LEU A 58 -15.33 15.45 8.74
C LEU A 58 -14.50 16.16 9.81
N ALA A 59 -14.75 17.47 9.91
CA ALA A 59 -14.69 18.20 11.16
C ALA A 59 -15.77 17.64 12.13
N GLY A 60 -15.38 17.13 13.30
CA GLY A 60 -16.28 17.16 14.45
C GLY A 60 -16.33 15.98 15.43
N GLU A 61 -15.67 14.85 15.23
CA GLU A 61 -15.74 13.74 16.21
C GLU A 61 -14.40 13.49 16.93
N LYS A 62 -14.47 13.46 18.27
CA LYS A 62 -13.35 13.20 19.18
C LYS A 62 -12.92 11.75 19.05
N TYR A 63 -11.61 11.52 18.91
CA TYR A 63 -11.04 10.18 18.85
C TYR A 63 -10.21 9.84 20.07
N GLU A 64 -10.26 8.56 20.47
CA GLU A 64 -9.47 7.99 21.56
C GLU A 64 -8.00 7.97 21.17
N THR A 65 -7.32 9.09 21.40
CA THR A 65 -5.88 9.10 21.56
C THR A 65 -5.60 8.53 22.95
N LEU A 66 -4.84 7.44 23.02
CA LEU A 66 -4.09 7.11 24.23
C LEU A 66 -2.66 7.60 24.05
N PRO A 67 -2.34 8.87 24.35
CA PRO A 67 -0.95 9.28 24.39
C PRO A 67 -0.35 8.76 25.69
N SER A 68 0.53 7.76 25.59
CA SER A 68 1.77 7.88 26.37
C SER A 68 2.58 8.99 25.67
N ALA A 69 3.38 9.75 26.42
CA ALA A 69 4.05 10.96 25.91
C ALA A 69 4.83 10.75 24.59
N ASN A 70 5.26 9.51 24.28
CA ASN A 70 6.01 9.14 23.08
C ASN A 70 5.34 8.01 22.24
N GLY A 71 4.10 7.62 22.56
CA GLY A 71 3.47 6.43 22.00
C GLY A 71 2.39 6.69 20.96
N ILE A 72 2.12 5.67 20.15
CA ILE A 72 1.05 5.63 19.15
C ILE A 72 0.02 4.57 19.52
N GLY A 73 -1.27 4.93 19.43
CA GLY A 73 -2.38 3.98 19.56
C GLY A 73 -2.66 3.31 18.21
N VAL A 74 -2.36 2.00 18.11
CA VAL A 74 -2.48 1.24 16.86
C VAL A 74 -3.73 0.38 16.91
N TRP A 75 -4.66 0.60 15.98
CA TRP A 75 -5.84 -0.25 15.79
C TRP A 75 -5.48 -1.53 15.05
N ASN A 76 -5.62 -2.68 15.68
CA ASN A 76 -5.29 -3.99 15.10
C ASN A 76 -6.45 -4.69 14.39
N GLY A 77 -7.66 -4.09 14.40
CA GLY A 77 -8.90 -4.69 13.89
C GLY A 77 -9.90 -5.09 14.97
N GLU A 78 -9.44 -5.19 16.23
CA GLU A 78 -10.25 -5.60 17.38
C GLU A 78 -10.14 -4.61 18.54
N GLU A 79 -8.94 -4.11 18.83
CA GLU A 79 -8.66 -3.15 19.89
C GLU A 79 -7.54 -2.15 19.52
N VAL A 80 -7.42 -1.09 20.31
CA VAL A 80 -6.31 -0.13 20.22
C VAL A 80 -5.19 -0.60 21.15
N VAL A 81 -4.02 -0.89 20.57
CA VAL A 81 -2.82 -1.30 21.31
C VAL A 81 -1.87 -0.09 21.40
N PRO A 82 -1.54 0.40 22.60
CA PRO A 82 -0.52 1.43 22.75
C PRO A 82 0.87 0.84 22.48
N MET A 83 1.67 1.53 21.68
CA MET A 83 3.05 1.14 21.35
C MET A 83 3.99 2.33 21.44
N ASP A 84 5.26 2.08 21.71
CA ASP A 84 6.30 3.08 21.44
C ASP A 84 6.34 3.37 19.93
N THR A 85 6.60 4.63 19.56
CA THR A 85 6.61 5.03 18.16
C THR A 85 7.70 4.30 17.38
N GLU A 86 8.90 4.16 17.94
CA GLU A 86 10.02 3.53 17.24
C GLU A 86 9.81 2.01 17.11
N ASP A 87 9.25 1.36 18.14
CA ASP A 87 8.82 -0.03 18.05
C ASP A 87 7.81 -0.21 16.89
N TYR A 88 6.80 0.66 16.81
CA TYR A 88 5.84 0.64 15.70
C TYR A 88 6.54 0.78 14.34
N ILE A 89 7.51 1.69 14.21
CA ILE A 89 8.26 1.90 12.96
C ILE A 89 9.15 0.69 12.60
N ILE A 90 9.69 -0.05 13.57
CA ILE A 90 10.38 -1.32 13.31
C ILE A 90 9.43 -2.31 12.64
N HIS A 91 8.24 -2.49 13.20
CA HIS A 91 7.23 -3.41 12.68
C HIS A 91 6.70 -3.01 11.31
N VAL A 92 6.51 -1.71 11.05
CA VAL A 92 6.14 -1.20 9.73
C VAL A 92 7.26 -1.42 8.73
N THR A 93 8.49 -1.02 9.05
CA THR A 93 9.65 -1.17 8.15
C THR A 93 9.88 -2.64 7.79
N ALA A 94 9.72 -3.55 8.76
CA ALA A 94 9.80 -5.00 8.56
C ALA A 94 8.68 -5.59 7.68
N ALA A 95 7.49 -4.97 7.72
CA ALA A 95 6.36 -5.38 6.91
C ALA A 95 6.45 -4.86 5.46
N GLU A 96 6.98 -3.66 5.30
CA GLU A 96 6.99 -2.90 4.04
C GLU A 96 8.22 -3.17 3.17
N MET A 97 9.41 -3.31 3.77
CA MET A 97 10.66 -3.40 3.02
C MET A 97 11.40 -4.71 3.33
N PRO A 98 11.93 -5.43 2.33
CA PRO A 98 12.73 -6.63 2.58
C PRO A 98 13.94 -6.31 3.46
N ALA A 99 14.12 -7.05 4.56
CA ALA A 99 15.24 -6.87 5.49
C ALA A 99 16.64 -7.03 4.84
N THR A 100 16.69 -7.66 3.66
CA THR A 100 17.89 -7.85 2.85
C THR A 100 18.28 -6.61 2.04
N TYR A 101 17.42 -5.59 1.97
CA TYR A 101 17.75 -4.32 1.32
C TYR A 101 18.88 -3.61 2.07
N GLU A 102 19.54 -2.71 1.36
CA GLU A 102 20.63 -1.92 1.90
C GLU A 102 20.17 -1.05 3.07
N LYS A 103 21.07 -0.84 4.03
CA LYS A 103 20.75 -0.13 5.27
C LYS A 103 20.23 1.28 5.03
N GLU A 104 20.80 2.00 4.07
CA GLU A 104 20.36 3.36 3.72
C GLU A 104 18.94 3.39 3.11
N ALA A 105 18.53 2.32 2.41
CA ALA A 105 17.15 2.18 1.95
C ALA A 105 16.19 1.87 3.12
N LEU A 106 16.61 1.02 4.07
CA LEU A 106 15.83 0.75 5.29
C LEU A 106 15.65 2.02 6.14
N LYS A 107 16.68 2.86 6.25
CA LYS A 107 16.62 4.18 6.90
C LYS A 107 15.63 5.11 6.21
N ALA A 108 15.69 5.20 4.87
CA ALA A 108 14.75 6.02 4.11
C ALA A 108 13.30 5.53 4.32
N GLN A 109 13.07 4.22 4.33
CA GLN A 109 11.75 3.65 4.65
C GLN A 109 11.30 4.00 6.07
N ALA A 110 12.19 3.92 7.06
CA ALA A 110 11.86 4.25 8.45
C ALA A 110 11.42 5.72 8.60
N VAL A 111 12.16 6.65 7.99
CA VAL A 111 11.81 8.09 8.00
C VAL A 111 10.49 8.36 7.29
N ALA A 112 10.25 7.74 6.13
CA ALA A 112 8.98 7.88 5.41
C ALA A 112 7.80 7.29 6.22
N ALA A 113 7.97 6.10 6.80
CA ALA A 113 6.97 5.47 7.67
C ALA A 113 6.66 6.33 8.89
N ARG A 114 7.69 6.85 9.57
CA ARG A 114 7.54 7.73 10.73
C ARG A 114 6.81 9.01 10.39
N THR A 115 7.18 9.66 9.29
CA THR A 115 6.50 10.88 8.83
C THR A 115 5.00 10.65 8.62
N PHE A 116 4.65 9.54 7.95
CA PHE A 116 3.25 9.19 7.71
C PHE A 116 2.50 8.89 9.03
N ALA A 117 3.12 8.14 9.94
CA ALA A 117 2.56 7.85 11.26
C ALA A 117 2.35 9.11 12.09
N MET A 118 3.31 10.05 12.07
CA MET A 118 3.19 11.32 12.76
C MET A 118 2.09 12.18 12.15
N LYS A 119 1.92 12.21 10.82
CA LYS A 119 0.82 12.95 10.18
C LYS A 119 -0.56 12.40 10.57
N HIS A 120 -0.66 11.10 10.86
CA HIS A 120 -1.85 10.50 11.46
C HIS A 120 -2.04 10.92 12.92
N LEU A 121 -0.96 10.94 13.71
CA LEU A 121 -0.97 11.33 15.11
C LEU A 121 -1.36 12.80 15.32
N THR A 122 -0.87 13.72 14.47
CA THR A 122 -1.22 15.15 14.52
C THR A 122 -2.67 15.40 14.11
N GLY A 123 -3.32 14.40 13.53
CA GLY A 123 -4.62 14.60 12.95
C GLY A 123 -4.56 15.49 11.71
N GLU A 124 -3.56 15.35 10.86
CA GLU A 124 -3.61 15.90 9.49
C GLU A 124 -4.05 14.85 8.47
N LEU A 125 -3.75 13.57 8.74
CA LEU A 125 -4.26 12.42 7.99
C LEU A 125 -5.21 11.60 8.88
N ARG A 126 -6.24 10.98 8.30
CA ARG A 126 -7.20 10.17 9.05
C ARG A 126 -7.23 8.73 8.58
N CYS A 127 -7.26 7.82 9.54
CA CYS A 127 -7.54 6.42 9.30
C CYS A 127 -9.05 6.23 9.08
N LYS A 128 -9.42 5.39 8.10
CA LYS A 128 -10.83 5.05 7.83
C LYS A 128 -11.52 4.30 8.96
N SER A 129 -10.74 3.66 9.84
CA SER A 129 -11.29 2.96 11.01
C SER A 129 -11.79 3.93 12.09
N GLY A 130 -11.51 5.24 11.97
CA GLY A 130 -11.76 6.18 13.05
C GLY A 130 -10.79 6.03 14.22
N HIS A 131 -9.56 5.57 13.98
CA HIS A 131 -8.50 5.54 14.99
C HIS A 131 -7.30 6.35 14.50
N THR A 132 -6.29 6.54 15.33
CA THR A 132 -5.06 7.27 14.93
C THR A 132 -4.44 6.61 13.69
N ILE A 133 -4.14 5.32 13.78
CA ILE A 133 -3.58 4.52 12.70
C ILE A 133 -4.07 3.07 12.81
N CYS A 134 -4.05 2.31 11.72
CA CYS A 134 -4.38 0.87 11.73
C CYS A 134 -3.30 0.02 11.06
N THR A 135 -3.36 -1.28 11.30
CA THR A 135 -2.46 -2.28 10.70
C THR A 135 -2.83 -2.72 9.27
N ASP A 136 -3.92 -2.18 8.72
CA ASP A 136 -4.33 -2.44 7.34
C ASP A 136 -3.52 -1.60 6.35
N TYR A 137 -2.67 -2.26 5.57
CA TYR A 137 -1.88 -1.67 4.47
C TYR A 137 -2.76 -0.98 3.40
N ALA A 138 -4.02 -1.40 3.28
CA ALA A 138 -4.96 -0.78 2.34
C ALA A 138 -5.58 0.52 2.88
N CYS A 139 -5.28 0.88 4.13
CA CYS A 139 -5.76 2.10 4.77
C CYS A 139 -4.61 2.99 5.25
N CYS A 140 -3.65 2.42 5.97
CA CYS A 140 -2.50 3.11 6.52
C CYS A 140 -1.23 2.47 5.97
N GLN A 141 -0.57 1.62 6.75
CA GLN A 141 0.71 1.01 6.39
C GLN A 141 0.70 -0.46 6.82
N ALA A 142 1.49 -1.28 6.12
CA ALA A 142 1.64 -2.67 6.51
C ALA A 142 2.28 -2.76 7.90
N PHE A 143 1.81 -3.72 8.69
CA PHE A 143 2.33 -3.99 10.03
C PHE A 143 2.33 -5.50 10.25
N LEU A 144 3.38 -6.02 10.87
CA LEU A 144 3.48 -7.43 11.25
C LEU A 144 3.92 -7.56 12.69
N THR A 145 3.25 -8.41 13.46
CA THR A 145 3.66 -8.70 14.83
C THR A 145 4.99 -9.46 14.87
N THR A 146 5.65 -9.47 16.03
CA THR A 146 6.89 -10.24 16.25
C THR A 146 6.71 -11.71 15.89
N GLU A 147 5.57 -12.32 16.21
CA GLU A 147 5.25 -13.72 15.89
C GLU A 147 5.20 -13.93 14.38
N GLN A 148 4.53 -13.04 13.65
CA GLN A 148 4.45 -13.10 12.19
C GLN A 148 5.82 -12.91 11.53
N LEU A 149 6.66 -12.03 12.08
CA LEU A 149 8.03 -11.84 11.62
C LEU A 149 8.90 -13.08 11.90
N ARG A 150 8.77 -13.70 13.08
CA ARG A 150 9.46 -14.97 13.41
C ARG A 150 9.04 -16.09 12.47
N GLU A 151 7.75 -16.21 12.17
CA GLU A 151 7.25 -17.20 11.20
C GLU A 151 7.81 -16.92 9.79
N ARG A 152 7.79 -15.66 9.36
CA ARG A 152 8.25 -15.24 8.02
C ARG A 152 9.74 -15.49 7.81
N TRP A 153 10.58 -15.19 8.80
CA TRP A 153 12.05 -15.22 8.64
C TRP A 153 12.71 -16.47 9.22
N GLY A 154 12.00 -17.24 10.05
CA GLY A 154 12.51 -18.47 10.66
C GLY A 154 13.85 -18.24 11.35
N SER A 155 14.87 -19.02 10.98
CA SER A 155 16.21 -18.92 11.56
C SER A 155 16.93 -17.59 11.27
N SER A 156 16.48 -16.81 10.29
CA SER A 156 17.07 -15.50 9.98
C SER A 156 16.46 -14.36 10.80
N PHE A 157 15.43 -14.64 11.62
CA PHE A 157 14.67 -13.62 12.34
C PHE A 157 15.57 -12.68 13.14
N GLU A 158 16.43 -13.20 14.00
CA GLU A 158 17.27 -12.37 14.89
C GLU A 158 18.21 -11.45 14.09
N ASN A 159 18.74 -11.91 12.95
CA ASN A 159 19.60 -11.10 12.11
C ASN A 159 18.83 -10.02 11.34
N TYR A 160 17.69 -10.37 10.75
CA TYR A 160 16.88 -9.44 9.97
C TYR A 160 16.21 -8.39 10.84
N TYR A 161 15.71 -8.79 12.01
CA TYR A 161 15.14 -7.87 12.98
C TYR A 161 16.19 -6.85 13.45
N ALA A 162 17.38 -7.32 13.86
CA ALA A 162 18.45 -6.42 14.31
C ALA A 162 18.93 -5.43 13.22
N ARG A 163 18.91 -5.83 11.95
CA ARG A 163 19.24 -4.92 10.82
C ARG A 163 18.23 -3.79 10.69
N ILE A 164 16.94 -4.11 10.81
CA ILE A 164 15.85 -3.13 10.71
C ILE A 164 15.86 -2.22 11.94
N GLU A 165 15.93 -2.81 13.13
CA GLU A 165 16.04 -2.08 14.40
C GLU A 165 17.19 -1.05 14.37
N ALA A 166 18.38 -1.46 13.91
CA ALA A 166 19.50 -0.53 13.77
C ALA A 166 19.23 0.62 12.78
N ALA A 167 18.53 0.37 11.67
CA ALA A 167 18.18 1.42 10.71
C ALA A 167 17.14 2.40 11.27
N VAL A 168 16.15 1.88 12.02
CA VAL A 168 15.12 2.70 12.67
C VAL A 168 15.75 3.59 13.74
N HIS A 169 16.55 3.03 14.65
CA HIS A 169 17.19 3.80 15.73
C HIS A 169 18.20 4.84 15.20
N GLU A 170 18.94 4.54 14.13
CA GLU A 170 19.85 5.53 13.52
C GLU A 170 19.12 6.71 12.85
N THR A 171 17.80 6.61 12.67
CA THR A 171 16.93 7.67 12.15
C THR A 171 15.83 8.06 13.13
N GLU A 172 16.01 7.72 14.41
CA GLU A 172 15.02 7.97 15.46
C GLU A 172 14.60 9.45 15.49
N GLY A 173 13.29 9.68 15.50
CA GLY A 173 12.70 11.02 15.48
C GLY A 173 12.83 11.79 14.17
N LEU A 174 13.53 11.29 13.15
CA LEU A 174 13.63 11.99 11.86
C LEU A 174 12.34 11.82 11.05
N VAL A 175 11.84 12.95 10.53
CA VAL A 175 10.66 13.06 9.66
C VAL A 175 10.97 13.95 8.46
N LEU A 176 10.08 13.89 7.47
CA LEU A 176 10.10 14.78 6.30
C LEU A 176 9.12 15.93 6.47
N THR A 177 9.57 17.14 6.17
CA THR A 177 8.73 18.35 6.18
C THR A 177 8.85 19.13 4.87
N SER A 178 7.83 19.95 4.58
CA SER A 178 7.86 20.90 3.48
C SER A 178 7.14 22.16 3.92
N GLY A 179 7.86 23.29 3.94
CA GLY A 179 7.31 24.55 4.45
C GLY A 179 6.96 24.52 5.94
N GLY A 180 7.64 23.69 6.74
CA GLY A 180 7.39 23.52 8.17
C GLY A 180 6.19 22.63 8.51
N GLU A 181 5.59 21.95 7.54
CA GLU A 181 4.51 20.97 7.76
C GLU A 181 4.98 19.56 7.40
N LEU A 182 4.48 18.54 8.11
CA LEU A 182 4.77 17.13 7.78
C LEU A 182 4.30 16.80 6.37
N VAL A 183 5.14 16.15 5.58
CA VAL A 183 4.73 15.70 4.24
C VAL A 183 3.87 14.44 4.30
N THR A 184 3.01 14.25 3.32
CA THR A 184 2.38 12.95 3.07
C THR A 184 3.39 12.02 2.41
N ALA A 185 4.19 11.32 3.21
CA ALA A 185 5.29 10.45 2.75
C ALA A 185 4.77 9.12 2.14
N LEU A 186 4.25 9.18 0.92
CA LEU A 186 3.80 7.99 0.18
C LEU A 186 4.98 7.18 -0.37
N TYR A 187 4.84 5.87 -0.43
CA TYR A 187 5.84 4.97 -1.00
C TYR A 187 5.19 3.72 -1.60
N HIS A 188 5.91 3.04 -2.48
CA HIS A 188 5.43 1.85 -3.19
C HIS A 188 6.59 0.92 -3.58
N SER A 189 6.28 -0.30 -4.05
CA SER A 189 7.28 -1.35 -4.22
C SER A 189 8.27 -1.05 -5.35
N SER A 190 7.76 -0.84 -6.57
CA SER A 190 8.57 -0.54 -7.75
C SER A 190 7.84 0.41 -8.67
N SER A 191 8.55 1.40 -9.23
CA SER A 191 7.93 2.45 -10.02
C SER A 191 7.63 2.03 -11.46
N GLY A 192 8.42 1.09 -12.00
CA GLY A 192 8.49 0.78 -13.43
C GLY A 192 9.40 1.71 -14.21
N GLY A 193 10.40 2.32 -13.55
CA GLY A 193 11.40 3.24 -14.10
C GLY A 193 11.16 4.73 -13.84
N ARG A 194 9.93 5.13 -13.45
CA ARG A 194 9.58 6.52 -13.12
C ARG A 194 8.43 6.56 -12.13
N THR A 195 8.49 7.47 -11.16
CA THR A 195 7.39 7.70 -10.21
C THR A 195 6.26 8.49 -10.89
N GLU A 196 5.18 8.77 -10.17
CA GLU A 196 3.99 9.43 -10.70
C GLU A 196 3.69 10.71 -9.90
N ASN A 197 3.18 11.74 -10.60
CA ASN A 197 2.68 12.93 -9.92
C ASN A 197 1.48 12.57 -9.05
N CYS A 198 1.38 13.18 -7.86
CA CYS A 198 0.30 12.90 -6.92
C CYS A 198 -1.09 13.04 -7.57
N GLU A 199 -1.34 14.15 -8.27
CA GLU A 199 -2.65 14.47 -8.88
C GLU A 199 -3.09 13.50 -9.96
N ALA A 200 -2.15 12.75 -10.56
CA ALA A 200 -2.48 11.74 -11.56
C ALA A 200 -3.07 10.47 -10.92
N VAL A 201 -2.90 10.26 -9.62
CA VAL A 201 -3.38 9.09 -8.87
C VAL A 201 -4.40 9.48 -7.81
N PHE A 202 -4.12 10.51 -7.03
CA PHE A 202 -4.94 11.02 -5.93
C PHE A 202 -5.25 12.47 -6.30
N ALA A 203 -6.51 12.88 -6.46
CA ALA A 203 -6.96 14.15 -7.06
C ALA A 203 -6.54 15.48 -6.36
N VAL A 204 -5.34 15.52 -5.78
CA VAL A 204 -4.65 16.63 -5.12
C VAL A 204 -3.22 16.68 -5.64
N ALA A 205 -2.75 17.87 -6.02
CA ALA A 205 -1.35 18.11 -6.34
C ALA A 205 -0.60 18.44 -5.05
N LEU A 206 0.53 17.76 -4.81
CA LEU A 206 1.42 18.02 -3.68
C LEU A 206 2.82 18.32 -4.23
N PRO A 207 3.41 19.48 -3.91
CA PRO A 207 4.62 19.97 -4.59
C PRO A 207 5.85 19.08 -4.37
N TYR A 208 5.85 18.31 -3.28
CA TYR A 208 6.90 17.34 -2.95
C TYR A 208 6.64 15.93 -3.52
N LEU A 209 5.46 15.65 -4.08
CA LEU A 209 5.12 14.36 -4.73
C LEU A 209 4.96 14.54 -6.24
N VAL A 210 6.06 14.96 -6.87
CA VAL A 210 6.18 15.06 -8.31
C VAL A 210 6.91 13.85 -8.87
N SER A 211 6.72 13.62 -10.16
CA SER A 211 7.34 12.50 -10.85
C SER A 211 8.83 12.71 -11.05
N VAL A 212 9.61 11.71 -10.68
CA VAL A 212 11.07 11.65 -10.83
C VAL A 212 11.48 10.33 -11.48
N GLU A 213 12.64 10.33 -12.13
CA GLU A 213 13.27 9.11 -12.64
C GLU A 213 13.62 8.16 -11.50
N SER A 214 13.47 6.86 -11.71
CA SER A 214 13.78 5.83 -10.70
C SER A 214 14.47 4.66 -11.40
N GLY A 215 15.70 4.89 -11.85
CA GLY A 215 16.52 3.89 -12.52
C GLY A 215 17.22 2.92 -11.55
N GLY A 216 17.71 1.80 -12.08
CA GLY A 216 18.43 0.77 -11.30
C GLY A 216 17.53 -0.25 -10.60
N GLU A 217 16.22 -0.15 -10.77
CA GLU A 217 15.25 -1.12 -10.26
C GLU A 217 14.92 -2.25 -11.26
N GLU A 218 15.52 -2.25 -12.46
CA GLU A 218 15.20 -3.19 -13.56
C GLU A 218 15.48 -4.65 -13.21
N ASP A 219 16.49 -4.89 -12.37
CA ASP A 219 16.87 -6.22 -11.89
C ASP A 219 15.96 -6.72 -10.74
N SER A 220 15.06 -5.88 -10.23
CA SER A 220 14.12 -6.27 -9.19
C SER A 220 13.09 -7.27 -9.73
N PRO A 221 12.75 -8.35 -8.97
CA PRO A 221 11.65 -9.24 -9.33
C PRO A 221 10.28 -8.53 -9.34
N GLU A 222 10.19 -7.32 -8.78
CA GLU A 222 8.97 -6.51 -8.78
C GLU A 222 8.88 -5.55 -9.98
N PHE A 223 9.95 -5.43 -10.78
CA PHE A 223 10.00 -4.50 -11.91
C PHE A 223 9.05 -4.89 -13.04
N THR A 224 8.91 -6.19 -13.34
CA THR A 224 7.95 -6.67 -14.33
C THR A 224 7.11 -7.81 -13.81
N SER A 225 5.88 -7.90 -14.30
CA SER A 225 5.03 -9.09 -14.12
C SER A 225 4.20 -9.34 -15.37
N GLU A 226 3.86 -10.59 -15.62
CA GLU A 226 3.02 -10.96 -16.76
C GLU A 226 1.75 -11.67 -16.29
N LYS A 227 0.63 -11.34 -16.94
CA LYS A 227 -0.60 -12.13 -16.89
C LYS A 227 -1.01 -12.54 -18.29
N CYS A 228 -1.22 -13.84 -18.48
CA CYS A 228 -1.68 -14.42 -19.72
C CYS A 228 -3.09 -14.96 -19.52
N TYR A 229 -3.98 -14.58 -20.42
CA TYR A 229 -5.34 -15.09 -20.49
C TYR A 229 -5.57 -15.66 -21.89
N THR A 230 -6.41 -16.69 -22.00
CA THR A 230 -7.07 -16.95 -23.28
C THR A 230 -7.97 -15.77 -23.64
N THR A 231 -8.23 -15.58 -24.93
CA THR A 231 -9.15 -14.52 -25.42
C THR A 231 -10.51 -14.60 -24.72
N ALA A 232 -11.05 -15.81 -24.54
CA ALA A 232 -12.34 -16.03 -23.90
C ALA A 232 -12.34 -15.65 -22.41
N GLU A 233 -11.28 -16.02 -21.67
CA GLU A 233 -11.15 -15.64 -20.26
C GLU A 233 -11.02 -14.14 -20.07
N PHE A 234 -10.24 -13.47 -20.94
CA PHE A 234 -10.08 -12.03 -20.88
C PHE A 234 -11.42 -11.31 -21.13
N ILE A 235 -12.15 -11.69 -22.18
CA ILE A 235 -13.49 -11.17 -22.46
C ILE A 235 -14.42 -11.37 -21.26
N SER A 236 -14.45 -12.58 -20.71
CA SER A 236 -15.31 -12.91 -19.57
C SER A 236 -15.00 -12.05 -18.34
N LYS A 237 -13.71 -11.88 -18.01
CA LYS A 237 -13.27 -11.03 -16.89
C LYS A 237 -13.63 -9.56 -17.10
N VAL A 238 -13.37 -9.03 -18.29
CA VAL A 238 -13.69 -7.63 -18.63
C VAL A 238 -15.19 -7.39 -18.57
N ASN A 239 -16.01 -8.22 -19.20
CA ASN A 239 -17.46 -8.03 -19.21
C ASN A 239 -18.10 -8.28 -17.84
N SER A 240 -17.49 -9.12 -17.00
CA SER A 240 -17.95 -9.31 -15.62
C SER A 240 -17.65 -8.08 -14.75
N ALA A 241 -16.51 -7.43 -14.94
CA ALA A 241 -16.14 -6.22 -14.21
C ALA A 241 -16.82 -4.96 -14.76
N PHE A 242 -17.05 -4.93 -16.08
CA PHE A 242 -17.58 -3.79 -16.81
C PHE A 242 -18.65 -4.28 -17.82
N PRO A 243 -19.91 -4.47 -17.39
CA PRO A 243 -20.97 -5.02 -18.25
C PRO A 243 -21.19 -4.21 -19.55
N ASP A 244 -21.04 -2.89 -19.48
CA ASP A 244 -21.18 -1.98 -20.63
C ASP A 244 -20.01 -2.09 -21.63
N ALA A 245 -18.93 -2.78 -21.28
CA ALA A 245 -17.84 -3.06 -22.22
C ALA A 245 -18.33 -3.89 -23.41
N GLN A 246 -19.23 -4.85 -23.17
CA GLN A 246 -19.75 -5.77 -24.19
C GLN A 246 -18.65 -6.30 -25.14
N MET A 247 -17.47 -6.56 -24.58
CA MET A 247 -16.27 -6.91 -25.33
C MET A 247 -16.50 -8.22 -26.08
N SER A 248 -16.08 -8.24 -27.35
CA SER A 248 -16.21 -9.42 -28.22
C SER A 248 -14.90 -9.76 -28.93
N ASN A 249 -14.02 -8.77 -29.14
CA ASN A 249 -12.74 -8.94 -29.80
C ASN A 249 -11.67 -8.03 -29.17
N PRO A 250 -10.86 -8.53 -28.22
CA PRO A 250 -9.85 -7.74 -27.53
C PRO A 250 -8.89 -7.00 -28.47
N ALA A 251 -8.58 -7.55 -29.65
CA ALA A 251 -7.68 -6.91 -30.61
C ALA A 251 -8.23 -5.59 -31.21
N LYS A 252 -9.54 -5.39 -31.16
CA LYS A 252 -10.23 -4.15 -31.59
C LYS A 252 -10.75 -3.34 -30.41
N ASP A 253 -11.12 -4.04 -29.34
CA ASP A 253 -11.87 -3.50 -28.23
C ASP A 253 -10.97 -2.96 -27.12
N VAL A 254 -9.69 -3.36 -27.06
CA VAL A 254 -8.70 -2.79 -26.13
C VAL A 254 -7.95 -1.66 -26.81
N ASP A 255 -8.18 -0.43 -26.36
CA ASP A 255 -7.57 0.77 -26.94
C ASP A 255 -7.16 1.74 -25.83
N VAL A 256 -5.85 1.97 -25.68
CA VAL A 256 -5.30 2.84 -24.64
C VAL A 256 -5.35 4.29 -25.12
N TRP A 257 -6.24 5.09 -24.54
CA TRP A 257 -6.51 6.45 -24.98
C TRP A 257 -5.56 7.47 -24.37
N GLN A 258 -5.20 7.29 -23.10
CA GLN A 258 -4.39 8.27 -22.39
C GLN A 258 -3.43 7.59 -21.44
N ARG A 259 -2.19 8.08 -21.43
CA ARG A 259 -1.18 7.76 -20.43
C ARG A 259 -0.74 9.02 -19.73
N THR A 260 -0.35 8.87 -18.48
CA THR A 260 0.41 9.89 -17.76
C THR A 260 1.83 9.99 -18.35
N GLU A 261 2.57 11.01 -17.94
CA GLU A 261 3.97 11.17 -18.35
C GLU A 261 4.86 10.02 -17.85
N SER A 262 4.49 9.31 -16.76
CA SER A 262 5.19 8.11 -16.30
C SER A 262 4.90 6.85 -17.14
N GLY A 263 4.02 6.97 -18.13
CA GLY A 263 3.58 5.86 -18.97
C GLY A 263 2.45 5.03 -18.38
N ARG A 264 1.95 5.36 -17.18
CA ARG A 264 0.79 4.69 -16.57
C ARG A 264 -0.49 5.00 -17.34
N ILE A 265 -1.36 4.00 -17.52
CA ILE A 265 -2.66 4.20 -18.18
C ILE A 265 -3.53 5.08 -17.30
N GLN A 266 -3.98 6.21 -17.86
CA GLN A 266 -4.99 7.07 -17.25
C GLN A 266 -6.38 6.64 -17.70
N LEU A 267 -6.59 6.50 -19.01
CA LEU A 267 -7.86 6.07 -19.61
C LEU A 267 -7.63 5.00 -20.69
N ILE A 268 -8.50 3.99 -20.67
CA ILE A 268 -8.50 2.89 -21.64
C ILE A 268 -9.95 2.57 -22.04
N ARG A 269 -10.19 2.46 -23.35
CA ARG A 269 -11.43 1.92 -23.87
C ARG A 269 -11.37 0.39 -23.84
N LEU A 270 -12.43 -0.22 -23.32
CA LEU A 270 -12.69 -1.64 -23.33
C LEU A 270 -14.05 -1.87 -23.98
N GLY A 271 -14.05 -2.17 -25.28
CA GLY A 271 -15.26 -2.32 -26.09
C GLY A 271 -16.09 -1.04 -26.08
N GLY A 272 -17.32 -1.12 -25.57
CA GLY A 272 -18.28 -0.03 -25.49
C GLY A 272 -18.09 0.97 -24.34
N THR A 273 -17.15 0.72 -23.42
CA THR A 273 -16.95 1.59 -22.23
C THR A 273 -15.51 2.09 -22.12
N VAL A 274 -15.34 3.17 -21.35
CA VAL A 274 -14.04 3.77 -21.02
C VAL A 274 -13.86 3.69 -19.52
N VAL A 275 -12.73 3.15 -19.09
CA VAL A 275 -12.40 2.98 -17.67
C VAL A 275 -11.04 3.59 -17.37
N THR A 276 -10.79 3.86 -16.10
CA THR A 276 -9.47 4.31 -15.64
C THR A 276 -8.48 3.14 -15.58
N GLY A 277 -7.18 3.43 -15.65
CA GLY A 277 -6.15 2.41 -15.40
C GLY A 277 -6.30 1.74 -14.03
N GLN A 278 -6.73 2.48 -13.00
CA GLN A 278 -6.95 1.93 -11.66
C GLN A 278 -8.14 0.96 -11.62
N GLN A 279 -9.24 1.27 -12.31
CA GLN A 279 -10.37 0.35 -12.45
C GLN A 279 -9.93 -0.96 -13.14
N LEU A 280 -9.17 -0.86 -14.23
CA LEU A 280 -8.60 -2.02 -14.94
C LEU A 280 -7.69 -2.84 -14.02
N ARG A 281 -6.76 -2.18 -13.32
CA ARG A 281 -5.83 -2.81 -12.36
C ARG A 281 -6.59 -3.60 -11.30
N ASN A 282 -7.62 -3.01 -10.70
CA ASN A 282 -8.44 -3.65 -9.67
C ASN A 282 -9.22 -4.86 -10.21
N ALA A 283 -9.79 -4.74 -11.42
CA ALA A 283 -10.58 -5.79 -12.07
C ALA A 283 -9.72 -7.00 -12.44
N LEU A 284 -8.51 -6.78 -12.97
CA LEU A 284 -7.62 -7.84 -13.42
C LEU A 284 -6.54 -8.21 -12.39
N LYS A 285 -6.53 -7.56 -11.23
CA LYS A 285 -5.55 -7.73 -10.15
C LYS A 285 -4.12 -7.51 -10.63
N LEU A 286 -3.89 -6.46 -11.43
CA LEU A 286 -2.58 -6.12 -11.96
C LEU A 286 -1.73 -5.44 -10.88
N ARG A 287 -0.41 -5.55 -10.97
CA ARG A 287 0.52 -4.93 -10.01
C ARG A 287 0.58 -3.41 -10.13
N SER A 288 0.33 -2.86 -11.33
CA SER A 288 0.36 -1.42 -11.60
C SER A 288 -0.59 -1.06 -12.73
N THR A 289 -0.66 0.24 -13.03
CA THR A 289 -1.37 0.78 -14.21
C THR A 289 -0.42 1.02 -15.39
N ASN A 290 0.89 0.82 -15.23
CA ASN A 290 1.86 0.87 -16.33
C ASN A 290 1.88 -0.49 -17.04
N VAL A 291 1.03 -0.65 -18.05
CA VAL A 291 0.84 -1.95 -18.71
C VAL A 291 0.96 -1.87 -20.22
N LYS A 292 1.46 -2.95 -20.81
CA LYS A 292 1.53 -3.21 -22.24
C LYS A 292 0.74 -4.46 -22.59
N PHE A 293 -0.10 -4.37 -23.62
CA PHE A 293 -0.88 -5.48 -24.14
C PHE A 293 -0.18 -6.11 -25.35
N SER A 294 -0.19 -7.44 -25.41
CA SER A 294 0.15 -8.23 -26.59
C SER A 294 -1.01 -9.18 -26.86
N ILE A 295 -1.81 -8.85 -27.88
CA ILE A 295 -3.06 -9.54 -28.19
C ILE A 295 -2.89 -10.35 -29.47
N THR A 296 -3.22 -11.64 -29.40
CA THR A 296 -3.30 -12.55 -30.55
C THR A 296 -4.74 -13.06 -30.69
N GLN A 297 -4.98 -13.94 -31.66
CA GLN A 297 -6.32 -14.55 -31.82
C GLN A 297 -6.73 -15.39 -30.60
N SER A 298 -5.78 -16.09 -29.97
CA SER A 298 -6.05 -17.02 -28.89
C SER A 298 -5.71 -16.50 -27.50
N ASN A 299 -4.84 -15.49 -27.38
CA ASN A 299 -4.30 -15.06 -26.10
C ASN A 299 -4.22 -13.54 -25.96
N VAL A 300 -4.41 -13.07 -24.73
CA VAL A 300 -4.13 -11.70 -24.29
C VAL A 300 -3.03 -11.79 -23.23
N LYS A 301 -1.84 -11.28 -23.57
CA LYS A 301 -0.76 -11.11 -22.60
C LYS A 301 -0.70 -9.65 -22.14
N ILE A 302 -0.67 -9.46 -20.83
CA ILE A 302 -0.52 -8.16 -20.18
C ILE A 302 0.82 -8.17 -19.44
N THR A 303 1.75 -7.35 -19.90
CA THR A 303 3.01 -7.10 -19.19
C THR A 303 2.84 -5.82 -18.38
N CYS A 304 2.96 -5.93 -17.05
CA CYS A 304 2.93 -4.80 -16.13
C CYS A 304 4.36 -4.42 -15.75
N PHE A 305 4.61 -3.12 -15.63
CA PHE A 305 5.87 -2.54 -15.17
C PHE A 305 5.66 -1.86 -13.82
N GLY A 306 6.55 -2.13 -12.87
CA GLY A 306 6.42 -1.72 -11.49
C GLY A 306 5.32 -2.44 -10.71
N PHE A 307 5.26 -2.12 -9.43
CA PHE A 307 4.32 -2.64 -8.47
C PHE A 307 3.93 -1.55 -7.46
N GLY A 308 2.64 -1.22 -7.43
CA GLY A 308 2.07 -0.20 -6.57
C GLY A 308 1.58 1.04 -7.33
N HIS A 309 1.18 2.06 -6.57
CA HIS A 309 0.54 3.26 -7.11
C HIS A 309 1.51 4.18 -7.86
N GLY A 310 2.80 4.16 -7.53
CA GLY A 310 3.84 4.88 -8.26
C GLY A 310 4.20 6.26 -7.71
N VAL A 311 3.52 6.76 -6.68
CA VAL A 311 3.73 8.11 -6.13
C VAL A 311 4.73 8.06 -4.98
N GLY A 312 5.59 9.09 -4.86
CA GLY A 312 6.62 9.17 -3.82
C GLY A 312 7.72 8.13 -3.99
N MET A 313 8.21 7.57 -2.89
CA MET A 313 9.41 6.73 -2.91
C MET A 313 9.17 5.33 -3.49
N SER A 314 9.99 4.94 -4.48
CA SER A 314 10.12 3.54 -4.94
C SER A 314 11.04 2.79 -3.97
N GLN A 315 10.57 1.71 -3.35
CA GLN A 315 11.39 0.90 -2.45
C GLN A 315 12.53 0.18 -3.20
N CYS A 316 12.23 -0.36 -4.39
CA CYS A 316 13.25 -0.96 -5.25
C CYS A 316 14.26 0.09 -5.72
N GLY A 317 13.78 1.28 -6.07
CA GLY A 317 14.64 2.38 -6.49
C GLY A 317 15.50 2.94 -5.34
N ALA A 318 14.95 3.06 -4.13
CA ALA A 318 15.71 3.41 -2.93
C ALA A 318 16.84 2.41 -2.65
N ASN A 319 16.56 1.11 -2.79
CA ASN A 319 17.58 0.07 -2.67
C ASN A 319 18.64 0.16 -3.79
N ALA A 320 18.23 0.47 -5.02
CA ALA A 320 19.17 0.66 -6.13
C ALA A 320 20.10 1.86 -5.88
N MET A 321 19.55 2.99 -5.43
CA MET A 321 20.34 4.17 -5.03
C MET A 321 21.31 3.84 -3.89
N ALA A 322 20.84 3.17 -2.85
CA ALA A 322 21.67 2.75 -1.72
C ALA A 322 22.81 1.80 -2.16
N LYS A 323 22.55 0.84 -3.05
CA LYS A 323 23.59 -0.03 -3.64
C LYS A 323 24.64 0.74 -4.43
N ASN A 324 24.24 1.86 -5.01
CA ASN A 324 25.13 2.78 -5.73
C ASN A 324 25.80 3.82 -4.83
N GLY A 325 25.63 3.71 -3.51
CA GLY A 325 26.32 4.51 -2.51
C GLY A 325 25.56 5.72 -2.00
N SER A 326 24.30 5.94 -2.40
CA SER A 326 23.50 7.05 -1.87
C SER A 326 23.15 6.84 -0.40
N SER A 327 23.22 7.92 0.38
CA SER A 327 22.73 7.94 1.77
C SER A 327 21.20 8.04 1.82
N PHE A 328 20.61 7.75 2.98
CA PHE A 328 19.15 7.80 3.14
C PHE A 328 18.56 9.19 2.85
N ASP A 329 19.28 10.27 3.19
CA ASP A 329 18.82 11.64 2.94
C ASP A 329 18.84 12.00 1.45
N GLU A 330 19.85 11.54 0.69
CA GLU A 330 19.87 11.69 -0.76
C GLU A 330 18.72 10.93 -1.42
N ILE A 331 18.42 9.71 -0.94
CA ILE A 331 17.29 8.90 -1.40
C ILE A 331 15.98 9.65 -1.15
N LEU A 332 15.77 10.16 0.07
CA LEU A 332 14.54 10.86 0.43
C LEU A 332 14.36 12.14 -0.39
N ARG A 333 15.40 12.97 -0.53
CA ARG A 333 15.33 14.22 -1.31
C ARG A 333 15.16 13.99 -2.82
N HIS A 334 15.56 12.82 -3.32
CA HIS A 334 15.29 12.42 -4.70
C HIS A 334 13.80 12.14 -4.92
N TYR A 335 13.17 11.36 -4.04
CA TYR A 335 11.76 10.96 -4.20
C TYR A 335 10.74 11.98 -3.69
N TYR A 336 11.14 12.82 -2.75
CA TYR A 336 10.30 13.87 -2.18
C TYR A 336 10.94 15.23 -2.48
N THR A 337 10.42 15.92 -3.48
CA THR A 337 11.07 17.13 -4.02
C THR A 337 10.97 18.30 -3.06
N GLY A 338 12.11 18.93 -2.74
CA GLY A 338 12.15 20.15 -1.93
C GLY A 338 11.71 19.94 -0.47
N VAL A 339 11.81 18.72 0.05
CA VAL A 339 11.57 18.44 1.46
C VAL A 339 12.81 18.66 2.29
N ASP A 340 12.61 18.94 3.57
CA ASP A 340 13.62 18.93 4.61
C ASP A 340 13.50 17.68 5.48
N ILE A 341 14.58 17.35 6.17
CA ILE A 341 14.65 16.22 7.11
C ILE A 341 14.91 16.83 8.48
N GLU A 342 13.92 16.72 9.36
CA GLU A 342 13.91 17.38 10.66
C GLU A 342 13.65 16.37 11.77
N ARG A 343 14.05 16.72 13.00
CA ARG A 343 13.70 15.93 14.18
C ARG A 343 12.35 16.37 14.70
N PHE A 344 11.42 15.42 14.78
CA PHE A 344 10.09 15.59 15.35
C PHE A 344 10.12 15.19 16.82
N GLU A 345 9.81 16.13 17.71
CA GLU A 345 9.57 15.86 19.13
C GLU A 345 8.14 16.24 19.49
N VAL A 346 7.46 15.37 20.23
CA VAL A 346 6.13 15.64 20.78
C VAL A 346 6.33 16.20 22.19
N ASP A 347 6.55 17.52 22.31
CA ASP A 347 6.66 18.14 23.63
C ASP A 347 5.27 18.56 24.14
N SER A 348 4.92 18.09 25.34
CA SER A 348 3.86 18.63 26.20
C SER A 348 2.50 19.00 25.56
N GLY A 349 2.10 18.30 24.49
CA GLY A 349 0.81 18.52 23.83
C GLY A 349 0.76 19.70 22.86
N GLU A 350 1.90 20.32 22.55
CA GLU A 350 2.05 21.28 21.45
C GLU A 350 3.16 20.80 20.49
N LEU A 351 2.84 20.72 19.20
CA LEU A 351 3.80 20.32 18.16
C LEU A 351 4.94 21.35 18.07
N CYS A 352 6.20 20.91 18.18
CA CYS A 352 7.36 21.74 17.89
C CYS A 352 8.36 20.98 17.00
N LEU A 353 8.63 21.52 15.81
CA LEU A 353 9.79 21.14 15.00
C LEU A 353 11.03 21.75 15.64
N LEU A 354 12.04 20.94 15.96
CA LEU A 354 13.28 21.46 16.53
C LEU A 354 14.21 21.94 15.40
N PRO A 355 14.80 23.14 15.52
CA PRO A 355 15.82 23.57 14.58
C PRO A 355 17.06 22.66 14.65
N GLU A 356 17.70 22.42 13.50
CA GLU A 356 18.94 21.63 13.39
C GLU A 356 19.97 22.07 14.44
N GLN A 357 20.49 21.12 15.21
CA GLN A 357 21.66 21.38 16.06
C GLN A 357 22.90 21.50 15.17
N THR A 358 23.32 22.73 14.92
CA THR A 358 24.67 23.01 14.42
C THR A 358 25.66 22.62 15.50
N ASN A 359 26.43 21.55 15.28
CA ASN A 359 27.60 21.24 16.11
C ASN A 359 28.61 22.38 15.97
N GLU A 360 28.83 23.15 17.05
CA GLU A 360 30.00 24.03 17.22
C GLU A 360 31.29 23.25 17.48
#